data_AF-A0A6J6FBR1-F1
#
_entry.id   AF-A0A6J6FBR1-F1
#
_cell.length_a   1.000
_cell.length_b   1.000
_cell.length_c   1.000
_cell.angle_alpha   90.00
_cell.angle_beta   90.00
_cell.angle_gamma   90.00
#
_symmetry.space_group_name_H-M   'P 1'
#
loop_
_entity.id
_entity.type
_entity.pdbx_description
1 polymer ?
#
loop_
_entity_poly.entity_id
_entity_poly.type
_entity_poly.pdbx_seq_one_letter_code
_entity_poly.pdbx_strand_id
1 'polypeptide(L)'
;MHALRPSTGQTKNYLVNDKTPFEVALSQMSNENLLPAIIDRSKESLEERKSRFERDALVFTSQLYGAALRYTKNTHDAQDLVQDTYAKAFTSFHQFEPGTNLKAWLYRILTTTFINNYRKDQRRPQISAGEIEDWQIADASSHTSDQGKSAEDEVLENIADKDVKEALAAMPEDFRMAVYLSDVEGFSYKEVAEITGVPTGTVMSRLHRGRKMLRTSLSAYATERGFGGKKAGGEK
;
A
#
# COMPACT_ATOMS: atom_id res chain seq x y z
N MET A 1 -61.53 98.19 -1.80
CA MET A 1 -62.14 97.08 -1.05
C MET A 1 -61.73 95.76 -1.68
N HIS A 2 -60.71 95.10 -1.14
CA HIS A 2 -60.61 93.63 -1.09
C HIS A 2 -59.53 93.26 -0.06
N ALA A 3 -59.98 92.78 1.09
CA ALA A 3 -59.15 92.46 2.24
C ALA A 3 -58.48 91.09 2.05
N LEU A 4 -57.16 91.05 2.25
CA LEU A 4 -56.35 89.85 2.38
C LEU A 4 -56.67 89.16 3.73
N ARG A 5 -57.01 87.87 3.69
CA ARG A 5 -57.13 87.03 4.90
C ARG A 5 -55.74 86.56 5.36
N PRO A 6 -55.46 86.51 6.67
CA PRO A 6 -54.21 85.98 7.19
C PRO A 6 -54.23 84.44 7.24
N SER A 7 -53.08 83.83 6.93
CA SER A 7 -52.81 82.39 7.08
C SER A 7 -52.41 82.10 8.53
N THR A 8 -53.27 81.41 9.27
CA THR A 8 -52.94 80.82 10.57
C THR A 8 -52.35 79.42 10.37
N GLY A 9 -51.04 79.30 10.56
CA GLY A 9 -50.36 78.01 10.59
C GLY A 9 -50.71 77.22 11.85
N GLN A 10 -51.43 76.11 11.69
CA GLN A 10 -51.45 75.04 12.68
C GLN A 10 -50.41 73.99 12.29
N THR A 11 -49.34 73.90 13.07
CA THR A 11 -48.40 72.79 13.05
C THR A 11 -49.07 71.58 13.70
N LYS A 12 -49.45 70.58 12.90
CA LYS A 12 -49.88 69.28 13.42
C LYS A 12 -48.66 68.52 13.94
N ASN A 13 -48.53 68.43 15.27
CA ASN A 13 -47.63 67.49 15.93
C ASN A 13 -48.15 66.06 15.73
N TYR A 14 -47.46 65.28 14.90
CA TYR A 14 -47.64 63.83 14.86
C TYR A 14 -46.54 63.18 15.71
N LEU A 15 -46.90 62.74 16.92
CA LEU A 15 -46.07 61.84 17.70
C LEU A 15 -46.33 60.40 17.22
N VAL A 16 -45.33 59.89 16.50
CA VAL A 16 -44.81 58.51 16.39
C VAL A 16 -45.58 57.46 17.21
N ASN A 17 -46.01 56.36 16.57
CA ASN A 17 -45.47 55.01 16.76
C ASN A 17 -46.44 53.92 16.25
N ASP A 18 -46.51 53.71 14.93
CA ASP A 18 -47.01 52.44 14.37
C ASP A 18 -45.86 51.81 13.62
N LYS A 19 -45.08 50.99 14.32
CA LYS A 19 -44.17 50.07 13.64
C LYS A 19 -45.00 49.27 12.66
N THR A 20 -44.60 49.29 11.40
CA THR A 20 -45.27 48.48 10.38
C THR A 20 -45.24 47.00 10.80
N PRO A 21 -46.20 46.16 10.35
CA PRO A 21 -46.14 44.72 10.63
C PRO A 21 -44.78 44.09 10.26
N PHE A 22 -44.11 44.66 9.26
CA PHE A 22 -42.75 44.31 8.85
C PHE A 22 -41.69 44.70 9.88
N GLU A 23 -41.74 45.90 10.46
CA GLU A 23 -40.82 46.35 11.51
C GLU A 23 -41.05 45.64 12.85
N VAL A 24 -42.29 45.26 13.16
CA VAL A 24 -42.60 44.42 14.32
C VAL A 24 -41.99 43.03 14.13
N ALA A 25 -42.16 42.42 12.96
CA ALA A 25 -41.56 41.13 12.62
C ALA A 25 -40.02 41.18 12.68
N LEU A 26 -39.39 42.23 12.13
CA LEU A 26 -37.94 42.43 12.20
C LEU A 26 -37.43 42.61 13.64
N SER A 27 -38.23 43.20 14.53
CA SER A 27 -37.84 43.39 15.93
C SER A 27 -38.04 42.14 16.81
N GLN A 28 -38.93 41.23 16.40
CA GLN A 28 -39.21 39.97 17.10
C GLN A 28 -38.33 38.82 16.62
N MET A 29 -37.72 38.95 15.44
CA MET A 29 -36.70 38.03 14.97
C MET A 29 -35.40 38.32 15.72
N SER A 30 -35.01 37.41 16.61
CA SER A 30 -33.68 37.43 17.22
C SER A 30 -32.62 37.58 16.12
N ASN A 31 -31.79 38.62 16.25
CA ASN A 31 -30.77 39.04 15.28
C ASN A 31 -29.71 37.96 14.97
N GLU A 32 -29.76 36.80 15.63
CA GLU A 32 -28.88 35.66 15.38
C GLU A 32 -29.23 34.88 14.09
N ASN A 33 -30.44 35.04 13.54
CA ASN A 33 -30.87 34.28 12.35
C ASN A 33 -30.77 35.05 11.01
N LEU A 34 -30.25 36.29 11.02
CA LEU A 34 -30.24 37.18 9.84
C LEU A 34 -28.86 37.40 9.21
N LEU A 35 -27.80 36.83 9.79
CA LEU A 35 -26.49 36.76 9.14
C LEU A 35 -26.40 35.44 8.38
N PRO A 36 -25.81 35.40 7.17
CA PRO A 36 -25.44 34.12 6.55
C PRO A 36 -24.61 33.38 7.59
N ALA A 37 -25.17 32.28 8.12
CA ALA A 37 -24.70 31.59 9.31
C ALA A 37 -23.17 31.61 9.39
N ILE A 38 -22.62 32.48 10.24
CA ILE A 38 -21.21 32.41 10.62
C ILE A 38 -21.15 31.18 11.53
N ILE A 39 -21.09 30.00 10.89
CA ILE A 39 -20.96 28.74 11.62
C ILE A 39 -19.64 28.83 12.36
N ASP A 40 -19.69 28.93 13.69
CA ASP A 40 -18.50 28.83 14.53
C ASP A 40 -17.97 27.39 14.46
N ARG A 41 -17.15 27.14 13.44
CA ARG A 41 -16.55 25.82 13.13
C ARG A 41 -15.75 25.24 14.30
N SER A 42 -15.30 26.10 15.22
CA SER A 42 -14.53 25.67 16.39
C SER A 42 -15.41 25.04 17.48
N LYS A 43 -16.74 25.25 17.41
CA LYS A 43 -17.72 24.73 18.36
C LYS A 43 -18.71 23.72 17.76
N GLU A 44 -18.61 23.45 16.46
CA GLU A 44 -19.49 22.52 15.75
C GLU A 44 -19.29 21.08 16.27
N SER A 45 -20.39 20.46 16.70
CA SER A 45 -20.40 19.04 17.08
C SER A 45 -20.22 18.13 15.86
N LEU A 46 -19.76 16.90 16.06
CA LEU A 46 -19.61 15.92 14.98
C LEU A 46 -20.94 15.67 14.25
N GLU A 47 -22.06 15.61 14.98
CA GLU A 47 -23.39 15.39 14.42
C GLU A 47 -23.91 16.57 13.60
N GLU A 48 -23.58 17.79 14.02
CA GLU A 48 -23.91 19.01 13.29
C GLU A 48 -23.11 19.08 11.99
N ARG A 49 -21.81 18.78 12.07
CA ARG A 49 -20.93 18.70 10.90
C ARG A 49 -21.39 17.64 9.91
N LYS A 50 -21.81 16.47 10.40
CA LYS A 50 -22.35 15.39 9.59
C LYS A 50 -23.63 15.83 8.88
N SER A 51 -24.57 16.41 9.62
CA SER A 51 -25.82 16.91 9.05
C SER A 51 -25.58 17.99 7.99
N ARG A 52 -24.64 18.92 8.23
CA ARG A 52 -24.23 19.94 7.25
C ARG A 52 -23.63 19.31 6.00
N PHE A 53 -22.71 18.36 6.17
CA PHE A 53 -22.07 17.66 5.06
C PHE A 53 -23.09 16.91 4.21
N GLU A 54 -24.01 16.17 4.83
CA GLU A 54 -25.05 15.42 4.13
C GLU A 54 -25.93 16.34 3.29
N ARG A 55 -26.40 17.45 3.89
CA ARG A 55 -27.24 18.44 3.22
C ARG A 55 -26.52 19.09 2.02
N ASP A 56 -25.28 19.51 2.21
CA ASP A 56 -24.58 20.35 1.23
C ASP A 56 -23.86 19.52 0.16
N ALA A 57 -23.29 18.37 0.52
CA ALA A 57 -22.45 17.56 -0.37
C ALA A 57 -23.21 16.48 -1.13
N LEU A 58 -24.16 15.76 -0.50
CA LEU A 58 -24.80 14.59 -1.13
C LEU A 58 -25.68 14.94 -2.33
N VAL A 59 -26.11 16.19 -2.47
CA VAL A 59 -26.82 16.71 -3.65
C VAL A 59 -26.00 16.53 -4.94
N PHE A 60 -24.66 16.46 -4.83
CA PHE A 60 -23.77 16.27 -5.98
C PHE A 60 -23.50 14.80 -6.33
N THR A 61 -24.09 13.84 -5.63
CA THR A 61 -23.78 12.40 -5.80
C THR A 61 -23.98 11.93 -7.24
N SER A 62 -25.13 12.23 -7.86
CA SER A 62 -25.38 11.81 -9.25
C SER A 62 -24.40 12.44 -10.25
N GLN A 63 -23.96 13.68 -9.99
CA GLN A 63 -23.01 14.39 -10.84
C GLN A 63 -21.59 13.83 -10.70
N LEU A 64 -21.15 13.56 -9.46
CA LEU A 64 -19.85 12.94 -9.17
C LEU A 64 -19.80 11.50 -9.71
N TYR A 65 -20.88 10.74 -9.56
CA TYR A 65 -21.00 9.40 -10.14
C TYR A 65 -20.92 9.42 -11.67
N GLY A 66 -21.63 10.35 -12.31
CA GLY A 66 -21.53 10.54 -13.77
C GLY A 66 -20.13 10.94 -14.25
N ALA A 67 -19.33 11.61 -13.40
CA ALA A 67 -17.92 11.89 -13.70
C ALA A 67 -17.03 10.68 -13.46
N ALA A 68 -17.23 9.97 -12.34
CA ALA A 68 -16.51 8.74 -12.00
C ALA A 68 -16.64 7.69 -13.10
N LEU A 69 -17.86 7.48 -13.63
CA LEU A 69 -18.11 6.57 -14.75
C LEU A 69 -17.29 6.92 -16.01
N ARG A 70 -17.07 8.22 -16.29
CA ARG A 70 -16.24 8.64 -17.42
C ARG A 70 -14.76 8.38 -17.18
N TYR A 71 -14.31 8.36 -15.93
CA TYR A 71 -12.93 8.07 -15.56
C TYR A 71 -12.63 6.58 -15.55
N THR A 72 -13.49 5.77 -14.92
CA THR A 72 -13.24 4.33 -14.70
C THR A 72 -13.75 3.47 -15.85
N LYS A 73 -14.81 3.90 -16.56
CA LYS A 73 -15.54 3.10 -17.56
C LYS A 73 -16.10 1.77 -17.01
N ASN A 74 -16.16 1.63 -15.68
CA ASN A 74 -16.67 0.46 -14.97
C ASN A 74 -17.59 0.95 -13.84
N THR A 75 -18.77 0.32 -13.72
CA THR A 75 -19.78 0.67 -12.73
C THR A 75 -19.32 0.44 -11.29
N HIS A 76 -18.66 -0.67 -11.00
CA HIS A 76 -18.16 -0.98 -9.65
C HIS A 76 -17.04 -0.02 -9.25
N ASP A 77 -16.03 0.15 -10.11
CA ASP A 77 -14.93 1.08 -9.84
C ASP A 77 -15.42 2.53 -9.69
N ALA A 78 -16.48 2.91 -10.39
CA ALA A 78 -17.10 4.24 -10.26
C ALA A 78 -17.78 4.42 -8.90
N GLN A 79 -18.48 3.39 -8.39
CA GLN A 79 -19.10 3.42 -7.06
C GLN A 79 -18.03 3.55 -5.98
N ASP A 80 -16.97 2.74 -6.05
CA ASP A 80 -15.86 2.76 -5.10
C ASP A 80 -15.15 4.12 -5.12
N LEU A 81 -14.89 4.67 -6.30
CA LEU A 81 -14.28 5.99 -6.45
C LEU A 81 -15.12 7.11 -5.82
N VAL A 82 -16.45 7.07 -5.98
CA VAL A 82 -17.36 8.03 -5.36
C VAL A 82 -17.37 7.87 -3.83
N GLN A 83 -17.40 6.63 -3.34
CA GLN A 83 -17.35 6.34 -1.91
C GLN A 83 -16.07 6.87 -1.27
N ASP A 84 -14.91 6.56 -1.84
CA ASP A 84 -13.60 7.04 -1.39
C ASP A 84 -13.54 8.57 -1.39
N THR A 85 -14.14 9.20 -2.40
CA THR A 85 -14.22 10.66 -2.51
C THR A 85 -14.99 11.26 -1.36
N TYR A 86 -16.18 10.71 -1.04
CA TYR A 86 -16.98 11.20 0.09
C TYR A 86 -16.34 10.91 1.44
N ALA A 87 -15.66 9.77 1.62
CA ALA A 87 -14.92 9.48 2.86
C ALA A 87 -13.80 10.49 3.12
N LYS A 88 -13.01 10.81 2.08
CA LYS A 88 -11.96 11.83 2.16
C LYS A 88 -12.53 13.24 2.33
N ALA A 89 -13.57 13.56 1.57
CA ALA A 89 -14.26 14.85 1.68
C ALA A 89 -14.82 15.05 3.09
N PHE A 90 -15.48 14.05 3.67
CA PHE A 90 -16.00 14.13 5.02
C PHE A 90 -14.89 14.38 6.03
N THR A 91 -13.76 13.67 5.91
CA THR A 91 -12.59 13.83 6.80
C THR A 91 -12.03 15.26 6.75
N SER A 92 -11.89 15.83 5.55
CA SER A 92 -11.37 17.19 5.33
C SER A 92 -12.43 18.30 5.40
N PHE A 93 -13.70 17.97 5.63
CA PHE A 93 -14.80 18.93 5.49
C PHE A 93 -14.72 20.12 6.46
N HIS A 94 -14.08 19.96 7.63
CA HIS A 94 -13.85 21.07 8.55
C HIS A 94 -12.95 22.18 7.99
N GLN A 95 -12.16 21.88 6.95
CA GLN A 95 -11.24 22.81 6.29
C GLN A 95 -11.92 23.55 5.13
N PHE A 96 -13.11 23.10 4.70
CA PHE A 96 -13.86 23.75 3.64
C PHE A 96 -14.42 25.09 4.14
N GLU A 97 -14.27 26.14 3.33
CA GLU A 97 -14.80 27.47 3.64
C GLU A 97 -16.20 27.62 3.02
N PRO A 98 -17.26 27.78 3.83
CA PRO A 98 -18.61 28.03 3.33
C PRO A 98 -18.66 29.25 2.41
N GLY A 99 -19.48 29.20 1.36
CA GLY A 99 -19.56 30.24 0.33
C GLY A 99 -18.56 30.09 -0.81
N THR A 100 -17.56 29.19 -0.69
CA THR A 100 -16.74 28.77 -1.83
C THR A 100 -17.43 27.66 -2.64
N ASN A 101 -16.87 27.31 -3.81
CA ASN A 101 -17.49 26.35 -4.72
C ASN A 101 -17.28 24.90 -4.24
N LEU A 102 -18.22 24.40 -3.43
CA LEU A 102 -18.23 23.03 -2.90
C LEU A 102 -18.16 21.97 -4.01
N LYS A 103 -18.87 22.19 -5.13
CA LYS A 103 -18.83 21.29 -6.28
C LYS A 103 -17.41 21.17 -6.83
N ALA A 104 -16.75 22.29 -7.10
CA ALA A 104 -15.37 22.28 -7.60
C ALA A 104 -14.40 21.59 -6.62
N TRP A 105 -14.60 21.80 -5.32
CA TRP A 105 -13.81 21.14 -4.28
C TRP A 105 -14.00 19.60 -4.28
N LEU A 106 -15.25 19.12 -4.37
CA LEU A 106 -15.54 17.68 -4.47
C LEU A 106 -14.97 17.06 -5.76
N TYR A 107 -15.08 17.74 -6.90
CA TYR A 107 -14.49 17.29 -8.17
C TYR A 107 -12.96 17.22 -8.11
N ARG A 108 -12.32 18.10 -7.34
CA ARG A 108 -10.87 18.04 -7.12
C ARG A 108 -10.49 16.80 -6.32
N ILE A 109 -11.21 16.49 -5.24
CA ILE A 109 -10.98 15.28 -4.44
C ILE A 109 -11.20 14.01 -5.29
N LEU A 110 -12.27 13.98 -6.10
CA LEU A 110 -12.59 12.89 -7.01
C LEU A 110 -11.42 12.64 -7.99
N THR A 111 -10.99 13.68 -8.69
CA THR A 111 -9.91 13.60 -9.68
C THR A 111 -8.60 13.16 -9.06
N THR A 112 -8.23 13.73 -7.90
CA THR A 112 -7.01 13.33 -7.20
C THR A 112 -7.07 11.89 -6.71
N THR A 113 -8.22 11.44 -6.21
CA THR A 113 -8.41 10.04 -5.80
C THR A 113 -8.27 9.09 -6.97
N PHE A 114 -8.90 9.39 -8.11
CA PHE A 114 -8.77 8.61 -9.33
C PHE A 114 -7.31 8.48 -9.79
N ILE A 115 -6.58 9.59 -9.89
CA ILE A 115 -5.16 9.60 -10.29
C ILE A 115 -4.31 8.76 -9.34
N ASN A 116 -4.56 8.84 -8.04
CA ASN A 116 -3.82 8.07 -7.05
C ASN A 116 -4.12 6.57 -7.15
N ASN A 117 -5.38 6.19 -7.35
CA ASN A 117 -5.77 4.79 -7.56
C ASN A 117 -5.14 4.25 -8.85
N TYR A 118 -5.24 5.00 -9.96
CA TYR A 118 -4.60 4.64 -11.23
C TYR A 118 -3.08 4.43 -11.09
N ARG A 119 -2.37 5.32 -10.39
CA ARG A 119 -0.93 5.18 -10.12
C ARG A 119 -0.59 4.03 -9.18
N LYS A 120 -1.52 3.65 -8.30
CA LYS A 120 -1.35 2.49 -7.40
C LYS A 120 -1.51 1.20 -8.20
N ASP A 121 -2.51 1.12 -9.07
CA ASP A 121 -2.77 -0.06 -9.89
C ASP A 121 -1.69 -0.29 -10.94
N GLN A 122 -1.11 0.76 -11.51
CA GLN A 122 0.08 0.65 -12.39
C GLN A 122 1.33 0.07 -11.68
N ARG A 123 1.40 0.15 -10.35
CA ARG A 123 2.51 -0.41 -9.56
C ARG A 123 2.20 -1.79 -8.97
N ARG A 124 0.96 -2.26 -9.10
CA ARG A 124 0.57 -3.58 -8.65
C ARG A 124 0.94 -4.60 -9.73
N PRO A 125 1.49 -5.76 -9.34
CA PRO A 125 1.59 -6.89 -10.26
C PRO A 125 0.21 -7.15 -10.87
N GLN A 126 0.12 -7.25 -12.19
CA GLN A 126 -1.13 -7.64 -12.84
C GLN A 126 -1.39 -9.10 -12.50
N ILE A 127 -2.35 -9.33 -11.61
CA ILE A 127 -2.84 -10.67 -11.29
C ILE A 127 -3.98 -10.95 -12.27
N SER A 128 -3.82 -11.94 -13.15
CA SER A 128 -4.93 -12.39 -13.98
C SER A 128 -6.01 -13.01 -13.09
N ALA A 129 -7.26 -12.57 -13.25
CA ALA A 129 -8.40 -13.06 -12.47
C ALA A 129 -8.97 -14.40 -13.01
N GLY A 130 -8.13 -15.20 -13.68
CA GLY A 130 -8.50 -16.48 -14.28
C GLY A 130 -7.92 -17.66 -13.52
N GLU A 131 -8.53 -18.83 -13.69
CA GLU A 131 -7.88 -20.09 -13.32
C GLU A 131 -6.55 -20.20 -14.08
N ILE A 132 -5.49 -20.58 -13.37
CA ILE A 132 -4.17 -20.71 -13.96
C ILE A 132 -4.15 -22.03 -14.73
N GLU A 133 -3.95 -21.97 -16.04
CA GLU A 133 -3.84 -23.16 -16.87
C GLU A 133 -2.46 -23.83 -16.70
N ASP A 134 -2.39 -25.15 -16.85
CA ASP A 134 -1.16 -25.93 -16.61
C ASP A 134 0.06 -25.43 -17.40
N TRP A 135 -0.14 -24.89 -18.61
CA TRP A 135 0.95 -24.31 -19.40
C TRP A 135 1.51 -23.01 -18.80
N GLN A 136 0.68 -22.22 -18.11
CA GLN A 136 1.12 -20.99 -17.43
C GLN A 136 1.96 -21.34 -16.20
N ILE A 137 1.63 -22.45 -15.53
CA ILE A 137 2.42 -22.99 -14.41
C ILE A 137 3.78 -23.48 -14.92
N ALA A 138 3.79 -24.23 -16.03
CA ALA A 138 5.02 -24.75 -16.64
C ALA A 138 5.97 -23.64 -17.15
N ASP A 139 5.43 -22.58 -17.75
CA ASP A 139 6.22 -21.42 -18.19
C ASP A 139 6.85 -20.69 -16.99
N ALA A 140 6.06 -20.47 -15.93
CA ALA A 140 6.53 -19.84 -14.70
C ALA A 140 7.53 -20.72 -13.91
N SER A 141 7.36 -22.05 -13.90
CA SER A 141 8.22 -22.96 -13.15
C SER A 141 9.67 -22.93 -13.61
N SER A 142 9.93 -22.64 -14.90
CA SER A 142 11.26 -22.43 -15.47
C SER A 142 12.04 -21.25 -14.85
N HIS A 143 11.37 -20.37 -14.11
CA HIS A 143 11.97 -19.23 -13.42
C HIS A 143 11.99 -19.40 -11.89
N THR A 144 11.55 -20.55 -11.37
CA THR A 144 11.57 -20.85 -9.93
C THR A 144 12.88 -21.50 -9.51
N SER A 145 13.25 -21.38 -8.23
CA SER A 145 14.49 -21.99 -7.69
C SER A 145 14.54 -23.50 -7.85
N ASP A 146 13.37 -24.15 -7.95
CA ASP A 146 13.23 -25.58 -8.12
C ASP A 146 12.96 -25.99 -9.57
N GLN A 147 12.89 -25.04 -10.51
CA GLN A 147 12.79 -25.26 -11.96
C GLN A 147 11.66 -26.21 -12.41
N GLY A 148 10.67 -26.49 -11.56
CA GLY A 148 9.65 -27.50 -11.83
C GLY A 148 10.19 -28.93 -11.85
N LYS A 149 11.13 -29.27 -10.96
CA LYS A 149 11.70 -30.62 -10.84
C LYS A 149 10.62 -31.71 -10.78
N SER A 150 10.87 -32.78 -11.53
CA SER A 150 10.05 -33.98 -11.52
C SER A 150 10.35 -34.83 -10.28
N ALA A 151 9.42 -35.69 -9.88
CA ALA A 151 9.65 -36.67 -8.81
C ALA A 151 10.83 -37.61 -9.15
N GLU A 152 11.13 -37.82 -10.43
CA GLU A 152 12.31 -38.58 -10.86
C GLU A 152 13.62 -37.80 -10.62
N ASP A 153 13.62 -36.48 -10.82
CA ASP A 153 14.77 -35.61 -10.58
C ASP A 153 15.10 -35.58 -9.08
N GLU A 154 14.07 -35.51 -8.23
CA GLU A 154 14.22 -35.58 -6.77
C GLU A 154 14.85 -36.92 -6.32
N VAL A 155 14.44 -38.03 -6.93
CA VAL A 155 15.03 -39.35 -6.64
C VAL A 155 16.49 -39.43 -7.11
N LEU A 156 16.82 -38.85 -8.28
CA LEU A 156 18.19 -38.81 -8.79
C LEU A 156 19.12 -37.90 -7.96
N GLU A 157 18.60 -36.80 -7.41
CA GLU A 157 19.31 -35.98 -6.42
C GLU A 157 19.58 -36.77 -5.13
N ASN A 158 18.61 -37.54 -4.64
CA ASN A 158 18.78 -38.40 -3.46
C ASN A 158 19.79 -39.53 -3.66
N ILE A 159 19.91 -40.09 -4.87
CA ILE A 159 20.97 -41.07 -5.20
C ILE A 159 22.35 -40.40 -5.15
N ALA A 160 22.46 -39.15 -5.61
CA ALA A 160 23.70 -38.37 -5.53
C ALA A 160 24.24 -38.25 -4.10
N ASP A 161 23.32 -38.02 -3.17
CA ASP A 161 23.63 -37.89 -1.76
C ASP A 161 24.17 -39.19 -1.16
N LYS A 162 23.81 -40.35 -1.72
CA LYS A 162 24.26 -41.64 -1.21
C LYS A 162 25.77 -41.81 -1.35
N ASP A 163 26.33 -41.50 -2.52
CA ASP A 163 27.78 -41.62 -2.77
C ASP A 163 28.59 -40.67 -1.88
N VAL A 164 28.08 -39.45 -1.67
CA VAL A 164 28.69 -38.45 -0.77
C VAL A 164 28.60 -38.90 0.69
N LYS A 165 27.45 -39.44 1.11
CA LYS A 165 27.25 -39.99 2.47
C LYS A 165 28.18 -41.17 2.73
N GLU A 166 28.35 -42.08 1.78
CA GLU A 166 29.27 -43.22 1.88
C GLU A 166 30.74 -42.75 1.96
N ALA A 167 31.13 -41.78 1.13
CA ALA A 167 32.48 -41.20 1.18
C ALA A 167 32.78 -40.52 2.51
N LEU A 168 31.83 -39.75 3.07
CA LEU A 168 31.95 -39.17 4.41
C LEU A 168 32.04 -40.27 5.48
N ALA A 169 31.20 -41.30 5.40
CA ALA A 169 31.17 -42.43 6.34
C ALA A 169 32.44 -43.31 6.30
N ALA A 170 33.20 -43.27 5.20
CA ALA A 170 34.49 -43.96 5.09
C ALA A 170 35.66 -43.20 5.75
N MET A 171 35.50 -41.90 6.04
CA MET A 171 36.54 -41.11 6.68
C MET A 171 36.65 -41.42 8.18
N PRO A 172 37.86 -41.39 8.78
CA PRO A 172 38.00 -41.39 10.23
C PRO A 172 37.22 -40.24 10.87
N GLU A 173 36.63 -40.50 12.03
CA GLU A 173 35.66 -39.63 12.70
C GLU A 173 36.17 -38.19 12.89
N ASP A 174 37.42 -38.04 13.34
CA ASP A 174 38.08 -36.73 13.53
C ASP A 174 38.09 -35.85 12.27
N PHE A 175 38.28 -36.45 11.10
CA PHE A 175 38.30 -35.72 9.83
C PHE A 175 36.88 -35.49 9.31
N ARG A 176 36.01 -36.48 9.46
CA ARG A 176 34.59 -36.41 9.07
C ARG A 176 33.88 -35.28 9.81
N MET A 177 34.04 -35.22 11.13
CA MET A 177 33.39 -34.24 11.99
C MET A 177 33.82 -32.81 11.64
N ALA A 178 35.12 -32.60 11.42
CA ALA A 178 35.65 -31.30 11.01
C ALA A 178 35.07 -30.85 9.65
N VAL A 179 35.04 -31.74 8.66
CA VAL A 179 34.49 -31.43 7.32
C VAL A 179 32.98 -31.21 7.37
N TYR A 180 32.23 -32.05 8.08
CA TYR A 180 30.78 -31.91 8.21
C TYR A 180 30.40 -30.56 8.83
N LEU A 181 30.97 -30.22 9.98
CA LEU A 181 30.65 -28.96 10.66
C LEU A 181 31.04 -27.72 9.84
N SER A 182 32.12 -27.78 9.06
CA SER A 182 32.58 -26.64 8.27
C SER A 182 31.90 -26.52 6.90
N ASP A 183 31.89 -27.61 6.12
CA ASP A 183 31.55 -27.59 4.69
C ASP A 183 30.07 -27.91 4.44
N VAL A 184 29.39 -28.55 5.40
CA VAL A 184 27.94 -28.87 5.33
C VAL A 184 27.13 -27.91 6.20
N GLU A 185 27.46 -27.79 7.50
CA GLU A 185 26.73 -26.93 8.44
C GLU A 185 27.17 -25.45 8.37
N GLY A 186 28.34 -25.16 7.80
CA GLY A 186 28.82 -23.80 7.57
C GLY A 186 29.43 -23.08 8.79
N PHE A 187 29.79 -23.81 9.86
CA PHE A 187 30.43 -23.21 11.04
C PHE A 187 31.83 -22.67 10.72
N SER A 188 32.21 -21.56 11.36
CA SER A 188 33.56 -21.03 11.27
C SER A 188 34.57 -21.94 11.98
N TYR A 189 35.84 -21.88 11.59
CA TYR A 189 36.88 -22.73 12.17
C TYR A 189 37.05 -22.55 13.69
N LYS A 190 36.70 -21.36 14.21
CA LYS A 190 36.71 -21.08 15.65
C LYS A 190 35.57 -21.80 16.36
N GLU A 191 34.37 -21.79 15.78
CA GLU A 191 33.20 -22.50 16.32
C GLU A 191 33.40 -24.02 16.25
N VAL A 192 33.96 -24.54 15.14
CA VAL A 192 34.30 -25.96 15.02
C VAL A 192 35.31 -26.39 16.10
N ALA A 193 36.30 -25.55 16.40
CA ALA A 193 37.29 -25.81 17.45
C ALA A 193 36.64 -25.87 18.86
N GLU A 194 35.68 -24.98 19.12
CA GLU A 194 34.91 -24.96 20.36
C GLU A 194 34.02 -26.21 20.50
N ILE A 195 33.30 -26.58 19.44
CA ILE A 195 32.42 -27.76 19.39
C ILE A 195 33.20 -29.06 19.60
N THR A 196 34.38 -29.17 18.97
CA THR A 196 35.17 -30.41 18.97
C THR A 196 36.23 -30.48 20.07
N GLY A 197 36.38 -29.41 20.87
CA GLY A 197 37.34 -29.35 21.98
C GLY A 197 38.81 -29.41 21.57
N VAL A 198 39.14 -29.05 20.32
CA VAL A 198 40.54 -29.05 19.81
C VAL A 198 40.98 -27.66 19.34
N PRO A 199 42.30 -27.36 19.30
CA PRO A 199 42.78 -26.08 18.80
C PRO A 199 42.39 -25.81 17.34
N THR A 200 42.18 -24.54 16.99
CA THR A 200 41.82 -24.11 15.62
C THR A 200 42.85 -24.54 14.57
N GLY A 201 44.15 -24.58 14.91
CA GLY A 201 45.18 -25.11 14.01
C GLY A 201 45.00 -26.60 13.70
N THR A 202 44.52 -27.38 14.68
CA THR A 202 44.19 -28.80 14.50
C THR A 202 42.99 -28.96 13.57
N VAL A 203 41.95 -28.12 13.72
CA VAL A 203 40.79 -28.08 12.82
C VAL A 203 41.22 -27.81 11.37
N MET A 204 42.06 -26.81 11.13
CA MET A 204 42.59 -26.54 9.78
C MET A 204 43.34 -27.74 9.19
N SER A 205 44.19 -28.40 9.99
CA SER A 205 44.95 -29.57 9.55
C SER A 205 44.04 -30.78 9.25
N ARG A 206 42.94 -30.92 10.01
CA ARG A 206 41.94 -31.98 9.83
C ARG A 206 41.08 -31.71 8.59
N LEU A 207 40.65 -30.47 8.38
CA LEU A 207 39.93 -30.04 7.17
C LEU A 207 40.74 -30.25 5.91
N HIS A 208 42.01 -29.83 5.90
CA HIS A 208 42.87 -29.99 4.73
C HIS A 208 43.02 -31.48 4.34
N ARG A 209 43.30 -32.34 5.34
CA ARG A 209 43.42 -33.79 5.11
C ARG A 209 42.09 -34.42 4.72
N GLY A 210 41.01 -34.07 5.40
CA GLY A 210 39.67 -34.58 5.13
C GLY A 210 39.16 -34.23 3.73
N ARG A 211 39.31 -32.96 3.30
CA ARG A 211 38.99 -32.53 1.93
C ARG A 211 39.84 -33.25 0.87
N LYS A 212 41.10 -33.56 1.17
CA LYS A 212 41.95 -34.37 0.27
C LYS A 212 41.42 -35.81 0.15
N MET A 213 41.03 -36.42 1.27
CA MET A 213 40.44 -37.77 1.27
C MET A 213 39.15 -37.82 0.43
N LEU A 214 38.24 -36.86 0.64
CA LEU A 214 37.00 -36.76 -0.15
C LEU A 214 37.26 -36.50 -1.63
N ARG A 215 38.22 -35.63 -1.96
CA ARG A 215 38.59 -35.38 -3.36
C ARG A 215 39.08 -36.66 -4.06
N THR A 216 39.79 -37.53 -3.35
CA THR A 216 40.23 -38.81 -3.90
C THR A 216 39.07 -39.80 -4.03
N SER A 217 38.24 -39.97 -3.00
CA SER A 217 37.13 -40.92 -3.02
C SER A 217 36.02 -40.54 -4.00
N LEU A 218 35.75 -39.24 -4.16
CA LEU A 218 34.68 -38.71 -5.04
C LEU A 218 35.20 -38.28 -6.42
N SER A 219 36.39 -38.74 -6.84
CA SER A 219 36.97 -38.30 -8.12
C SER A 219 36.10 -38.71 -9.32
N ALA A 220 35.57 -39.94 -9.33
CA ALA A 220 34.70 -40.42 -10.41
C ALA A 220 33.35 -39.68 -10.41
N TYR A 221 32.73 -39.55 -9.23
CA TYR A 221 31.51 -38.78 -9.00
C TYR A 221 31.64 -37.32 -9.50
N ALA A 222 32.77 -36.67 -9.21
CA ALA A 222 33.05 -35.30 -9.66
C ALA A 222 33.17 -35.18 -11.19
N THR A 223 33.66 -36.22 -11.88
CA THR A 223 33.74 -36.24 -13.35
C THR A 223 32.36 -36.43 -13.98
N GLU A 224 31.56 -37.35 -13.46
CA GLU A 224 30.20 -37.63 -13.95
C GLU A 224 29.27 -36.41 -13.82
N ARG A 225 29.41 -35.66 -12.72
CA ARG A 225 28.62 -34.45 -12.43
C ARG A 225 29.21 -33.16 -12.99
N GLY A 226 30.33 -33.21 -13.70
CA GLY A 226 30.93 -32.02 -14.34
C GLY A 226 31.64 -31.05 -13.38
N PHE A 227 31.90 -31.42 -12.13
CA PHE A 227 32.69 -30.62 -11.18
C PHE A 227 34.20 -30.57 -11.53
N GLY A 228 34.65 -31.46 -12.42
CA GLY A 228 36.00 -31.47 -12.99
C GLY A 228 36.18 -30.44 -14.10
N GLY A 229 36.47 -29.19 -13.76
CA GLY A 229 36.68 -28.13 -14.74
C GLY A 229 37.77 -28.45 -15.76
N LYS A 230 37.43 -28.39 -17.05
CA LYS A 230 38.40 -28.02 -18.10
C LYS A 230 38.97 -26.67 -17.68
N LYS A 231 40.26 -26.62 -17.34
CA LYS A 231 40.98 -25.33 -17.39
C LYS A 231 40.86 -24.84 -18.82
N ALA A 232 40.14 -23.74 -19.03
CA ALA A 232 40.19 -22.99 -20.26
C ALA A 232 41.66 -22.67 -20.56
N GLY A 233 42.21 -23.35 -21.58
CA GLY A 233 43.55 -23.06 -22.09
C GLY A 233 43.54 -21.65 -22.63
N GLY A 234 44.54 -20.87 -22.21
CA GLY A 234 44.76 -19.53 -22.75
C GLY A 234 45.13 -19.63 -24.22
N GLU A 235 44.40 -18.90 -25.05
CA GLU A 235 44.86 -18.51 -26.37
C GLU A 235 45.73 -17.25 -26.21
N LYS A 236 46.98 -17.37 -26.67
CA LYS A 236 47.78 -16.27 -27.19
C LYS A 236 47.85 -16.43 -28.68
#